data_AF-A0A4U8U9R4-F1
#
_entry.id   AF-A0A4U8U9R4-F1
#
_cell.length_a   1.000
_cell.length_b   1.000
_cell.length_c   1.000
_cell.angle_alpha   90.00
_cell.angle_beta   90.00
_cell.angle_gamma   90.00
#
_symmetry.space_group_name_H-M   'P 1'
#
loop_
_entity.id
_entity.type
_entity.pdbx_description
1 polymer ?
#
loop_
_entity_poly.entity_id
_entity_poly.type
_entity_poly.pdbx_seq_one_letter_code
_entity_poly.pdbx_strand_id
1 'polypeptide(L)'
;MDEMLAQQGIAEQEPIIPPQEAGQAAPNLAPTNPFDTTQQESELGALETELNESLSALDSDFANFYAENMPDDVEELFFEDRAAFLMEVEKAKMEYIQEKITPMQQRKEELTQNIEQNKQGAAIWEAQAAFTKAYPDADLDSLLKFYNENLSPKQKQELESEGDLFKAYEKVYQYMNGGAEEGGKKRDLPKQTSGQFGTTKGLDLDLRDSDLPINRR
;
A
#
# COMPACT_ATOMS: atom_id res chain seq x y z
N MET A 1 -19.83 -25.09 39.55
CA MET A 1 -18.53 -24.71 40.11
C MET A 1 -17.46 -25.09 39.11
N ASP A 2 -17.06 -24.29 38.14
CA ASP A 2 -17.60 -23.07 37.53
C ASP A 2 -16.83 -22.92 36.20
N GLU A 3 -17.56 -22.46 35.19
CA GLU A 3 -17.20 -21.54 34.09
C GLU A 3 -15.77 -21.57 33.51
N MET A 4 -15.60 -21.97 32.24
CA MET A 4 -15.58 -21.15 30.99
C MET A 4 -14.14 -20.94 30.49
N LEU A 5 -13.73 -21.58 29.38
CA LEU A 5 -13.80 -21.11 27.97
C LEU A 5 -13.02 -19.81 27.69
N ALA A 6 -11.90 -19.94 26.98
CA ALA A 6 -11.37 -18.90 26.10
C ALA A 6 -10.50 -19.53 24.98
N GLN A 7 -11.19 -20.03 23.94
CA GLN A 7 -10.68 -19.92 22.57
C GLN A 7 -10.90 -18.48 22.11
N GLN A 8 -9.84 -17.78 21.70
CA GLN A 8 -9.87 -16.66 20.75
C GLN A 8 -8.57 -16.81 19.95
N GLY A 9 -8.58 -17.06 18.64
CA GLY A 9 -9.37 -16.35 17.64
C GLY A 9 -8.43 -15.32 17.01
N ILE A 10 -7.72 -15.73 15.97
CA ILE A 10 -6.87 -14.86 15.14
C ILE A 10 -7.80 -13.82 14.54
N ALA A 11 -7.73 -12.58 15.03
CA ALA A 11 -8.44 -11.45 14.45
C ALA A 11 -7.56 -10.86 13.35
N GLU A 12 -8.00 -11.02 12.10
CA GLU A 12 -7.63 -10.16 10.98
C GLU A 12 -7.85 -8.70 11.41
N GLN A 13 -6.76 -7.95 11.61
CA GLN A 13 -6.85 -6.51 11.79
C GLN A 13 -7.03 -5.88 10.41
N GLU A 14 -8.29 -5.67 10.05
CA GLU A 14 -8.67 -4.69 9.03
C GLU A 14 -8.05 -3.32 9.37
N PRO A 15 -7.69 -2.50 8.37
CA PRO A 15 -7.19 -1.15 8.62
C PRO A 15 -8.24 -0.38 9.43
N ILE A 16 -7.84 0.09 10.61
CA ILE A 16 -8.68 0.90 11.50
C ILE A 16 -8.89 2.26 10.82
N ILE A 17 -9.86 2.31 9.92
CA ILE A 17 -10.54 3.56 9.56
C ILE A 17 -11.56 3.76 10.68
N PRO A 18 -11.40 4.77 11.56
CA PRO A 18 -12.39 4.99 12.60
C PRO A 18 -13.76 5.25 11.95
N PRO A 19 -14.85 4.62 12.42
CA PRO A 19 -16.18 4.90 11.91
C PRO A 19 -16.54 6.35 12.26
N GLN A 20 -16.49 7.24 11.26
CA GLN A 20 -16.99 8.60 11.41
C GLN A 20 -18.51 8.57 11.44
N GLU A 21 -19.08 8.86 12.62
CA GLU A 21 -20.51 9.10 12.80
C GLU A 21 -20.96 10.24 11.87
N ALA A 22 -21.95 9.95 11.03
CA ALA A 22 -22.54 10.92 10.12
C ALA A 22 -23.23 12.04 10.93
N GLY A 23 -22.64 13.24 10.95
CA GLY A 23 -23.31 14.42 11.50
C GLY A 23 -22.44 15.56 12.03
N GLN A 24 -21.11 15.47 12.01
CA GLN A 24 -20.25 16.58 12.42
C GLN A 24 -19.79 17.38 11.21
N ALA A 25 -19.93 18.71 11.30
CA ALA A 25 -19.49 19.66 10.28
C ALA A 25 -18.03 19.43 9.89
N ALA A 26 -17.72 19.75 8.63
CA ALA A 26 -16.43 19.60 7.93
C ALA A 26 -15.22 19.34 8.83
N PRO A 27 -14.40 18.31 8.55
CA PRO A 27 -13.25 17.99 9.37
C PRO A 27 -12.33 19.21 9.45
N ASN A 28 -12.31 19.84 10.62
CA ASN A 28 -11.36 20.86 10.96
C ASN A 28 -10.01 20.15 11.08
N LEU A 29 -9.29 20.04 9.96
CA LEU A 29 -7.99 19.38 9.89
C LEU A 29 -7.12 19.95 11.02
N ALA A 30 -6.58 19.07 11.86
CA ALA A 30 -5.74 19.47 12.98
C ALA A 30 -4.59 20.38 12.49
N PRO A 31 -4.14 21.38 13.27
CA PRO A 31 -3.10 22.33 12.84
C PRO A 31 -1.72 21.70 12.58
N THR A 32 -1.54 20.42 12.94
CA THR A 32 -0.30 19.64 12.78
C THR A 32 -0.59 18.39 11.96
N ASN A 33 0.25 18.09 10.96
CA ASN A 33 0.15 16.89 10.14
C ASN A 33 0.35 15.64 11.03
N PRO A 34 -0.66 14.78 11.21
CA PRO A 34 -0.55 13.58 12.05
C PRO A 34 0.34 12.49 11.42
N PHE A 35 0.74 12.66 10.16
CA PHE A 35 1.56 11.73 9.39
C PHE A 35 2.99 12.24 9.16
N ASP A 36 3.46 13.19 9.97
CA ASP A 36 4.84 13.70 9.88
C ASP A 36 5.86 12.57 10.18
N THR A 37 6.68 12.25 9.19
CA THR A 37 7.71 11.19 9.27
C THR A 37 9.09 11.71 9.64
N THR A 38 9.29 13.01 9.83
CA THR A 38 10.63 13.63 9.97
C THR A 38 11.48 12.96 11.05
N GLN A 39 10.88 12.66 12.22
CA GLN A 39 11.59 12.00 13.30
C GLN A 39 11.96 10.55 12.98
N GLN A 40 11.04 9.81 12.36
CA GLN A 40 11.26 8.42 11.97
C GLN A 40 12.33 8.30 10.89
N GLU A 41 12.37 9.22 9.92
CA GLU A 41 13.40 9.27 8.89
C GLU A 41 14.78 9.58 9.47
N SER A 42 14.85 10.47 10.47
CA SER A 42 16.09 10.72 11.21
C SER A 42 16.57 9.50 11.99
N GLU A 43 15.66 8.76 12.64
CA GLU A 43 15.97 7.52 13.34
C GLU A 43 16.48 6.45 12.37
N LEU A 44 15.80 6.29 11.22
CA LEU A 44 16.20 5.36 10.17
C LEU A 44 17.62 5.66 9.66
N GLY A 45 17.93 6.92 9.37
CA GLY A 45 19.27 7.30 8.89
C GLY A 45 20.39 7.02 9.91
N ALA A 46 20.11 7.25 11.21
CA ALA A 46 21.06 6.91 12.27
C ALA A 46 21.25 5.38 12.37
N LEU A 47 20.16 4.62 12.36
CA LEU A 47 20.18 3.16 12.42
C LEU A 47 20.89 2.53 11.21
N GLU A 48 20.71 3.08 10.02
CA GLU A 48 21.41 2.61 8.82
C GLU A 48 22.92 2.81 8.93
N THR A 49 23.35 3.93 9.52
CA THR A 49 24.77 4.20 9.78
C THR A 49 25.33 3.20 10.79
N GLU A 50 24.65 3.04 11.93
CA GLU A 50 25.06 2.12 13.00
C GLU A 50 25.11 0.66 12.50
N LEU A 51 24.13 0.24 11.71
CA LEU A 51 24.09 -1.10 11.13
C LEU A 51 25.25 -1.31 10.15
N ASN A 52 25.56 -0.31 9.32
CA ASN A 52 26.67 -0.39 8.39
C ASN A 52 28.03 -0.45 9.10
N GLU A 53 28.21 0.33 10.17
CA GLU A 53 29.39 0.28 11.04
C GLU A 53 29.52 -1.10 11.69
N SER A 54 28.44 -1.60 12.29
CA SER A 54 28.40 -2.91 12.96
C SER A 54 28.68 -4.07 12.00
N LEU A 55 28.14 -4.03 10.77
CA LEU A 55 28.42 -5.03 9.75
C LEU A 55 29.88 -4.95 9.26
N SER A 56 30.44 -3.75 9.16
CA SER A 56 31.83 -3.54 8.73
C SER A 56 32.83 -4.03 9.78
N ALA A 57 32.49 -3.92 11.06
CA ALA A 57 33.32 -4.37 12.18
C ALA A 57 32.95 -5.78 12.69
N LEU A 58 31.97 -6.45 12.09
CA LEU A 58 31.38 -7.69 12.61
C LEU A 58 32.41 -8.75 12.97
N ASP A 59 33.34 -9.03 12.06
CA ASP A 59 34.34 -10.08 12.26
C ASP A 59 35.33 -9.71 13.37
N SER A 60 35.76 -8.45 13.45
CA SER A 60 36.68 -8.00 14.49
C SER A 60 36.01 -7.94 15.86
N ASP A 61 34.78 -7.45 15.92
CA ASP A 61 34.03 -7.31 17.16
C ASP A 61 33.63 -8.69 17.70
N PHE A 62 33.21 -9.60 16.82
CA PHE A 62 32.99 -10.99 17.17
C PHE A 62 34.28 -11.64 17.67
N ALA A 63 35.41 -11.48 16.98
CA ALA A 63 36.67 -12.09 17.40
C ALA A 63 37.12 -11.58 18.79
N ASN A 64 37.00 -10.28 19.06
CA ASN A 64 37.31 -9.71 20.37
C ASN A 64 36.35 -10.22 21.45
N PHE A 65 35.04 -10.19 21.19
CA PHE A 65 34.03 -10.70 22.10
C PHE A 65 34.25 -12.18 22.41
N TYR A 66 34.45 -13.00 21.39
CA TYR A 66 34.59 -14.44 21.56
C TYR A 66 35.91 -14.80 22.22
N ALA A 67 37.01 -14.09 21.96
CA ALA A 67 38.26 -14.29 22.68
C ALA A 67 38.13 -14.08 24.21
N GLU A 68 37.23 -13.19 24.64
CA GLU A 68 36.99 -12.91 26.06
C GLU A 68 35.92 -13.82 26.69
N ASN A 69 35.06 -14.43 25.87
CA ASN A 69 33.88 -15.17 26.31
C ASN A 69 33.86 -16.63 25.84
N MET A 70 34.96 -17.12 25.25
CA MET A 70 35.07 -18.49 24.78
C MET A 70 34.96 -19.45 25.97
N PRO A 71 34.05 -20.44 25.91
CA PRO A 71 34.00 -21.48 26.93
C PRO A 71 35.28 -22.33 26.94
N ASP A 72 35.77 -22.69 28.13
CA ASP A 72 37.00 -23.50 28.31
C ASP A 72 36.94 -24.83 27.53
N ASP A 73 35.76 -25.48 27.50
CA ASP A 73 35.53 -26.73 26.77
C ASP A 73 35.64 -26.54 25.25
N VAL A 74 35.28 -25.37 24.73
CA VAL A 74 35.50 -25.03 23.32
C VAL A 74 36.98 -24.77 23.05
N GLU A 75 37.70 -24.11 23.97
CA GLU A 75 39.15 -23.89 23.82
C GLU A 75 39.92 -25.21 23.77
N GLU A 76 39.53 -26.20 24.57
CA GLU A 76 40.12 -27.56 24.53
C GLU A 76 39.95 -28.23 23.15
N LEU A 77 38.82 -28.03 22.48
CA LEU A 77 38.58 -28.56 21.13
C LEU A 77 39.62 -28.07 20.12
N PHE A 78 40.24 -26.89 20.30
CA PHE A 78 41.30 -26.43 19.42
C PHE A 78 42.48 -27.41 19.34
N PHE A 79 42.77 -28.09 20.45
CA PHE A 79 43.84 -29.07 20.55
C PHE A 79 43.38 -30.49 20.27
N GLU A 80 42.15 -30.84 20.65
CA GLU A 80 41.62 -32.21 20.55
C GLU A 80 40.96 -32.49 19.19
N ASP A 81 40.11 -31.60 18.72
CA ASP A 81 39.35 -31.72 17.48
C ASP A 81 39.11 -30.34 16.84
N ARG A 82 40.06 -29.96 15.99
CA ARG A 82 40.02 -28.67 15.27
C ARG A 82 38.78 -28.50 14.39
N ALA A 83 38.19 -29.59 13.90
CA ALA A 83 36.98 -29.48 13.10
C ALA A 83 35.79 -29.11 13.98
N ALA A 84 35.63 -29.77 15.13
CA ALA A 84 34.62 -29.44 16.11
C ALA A 84 34.78 -28.00 16.65
N PHE A 85 36.02 -27.58 16.94
CA PHE A 85 36.33 -26.20 17.33
C PHE A 85 35.79 -25.16 16.34
N LEU A 86 36.10 -25.33 15.05
CA LEU A 86 35.64 -24.39 14.01
C LEU A 86 34.12 -24.36 13.88
N MET A 87 33.45 -25.51 14.07
CA MET A 87 31.98 -25.56 14.05
C MET A 87 31.35 -24.79 15.21
N GLU A 88 31.89 -24.91 16.42
CA GLU A 88 31.40 -24.14 17.57
C GLU A 88 31.68 -22.63 17.44
N VAL A 89 32.85 -22.25 16.90
CA VAL A 89 33.15 -20.83 16.59
C VAL A 89 32.13 -20.26 15.59
N GLU A 90 31.83 -20.97 14.51
CA GLU A 90 30.84 -20.52 13.53
C GLU A 90 29.44 -20.43 14.12
N LYS A 91 29.06 -21.38 14.98
CA LYS A 91 27.78 -21.35 15.68
C LYS A 91 27.69 -20.13 16.61
N ALA A 92 28.73 -19.88 17.41
CA ALA A 92 28.79 -18.71 18.28
C ALA A 92 28.74 -17.40 17.49
N LYS A 93 29.35 -17.36 16.29
CA LYS A 93 29.25 -16.21 15.39
C LYS A 93 27.82 -15.99 14.90
N MET A 94 27.11 -17.06 14.55
CA MET A 94 25.70 -16.95 14.14
C MET A 94 24.82 -16.45 15.30
N GLU A 95 25.05 -16.93 16.52
CA GLU A 95 24.36 -16.44 17.72
C GLU A 95 24.66 -14.95 17.97
N TYR A 96 25.93 -14.54 17.87
CA TYR A 96 26.33 -13.14 17.97
C TYR A 96 25.62 -12.25 16.93
N ILE A 97 25.54 -12.69 15.68
CA ILE A 97 24.81 -11.98 14.61
C ILE A 97 23.32 -11.88 14.95
N GLN A 98 22.70 -12.97 15.42
CA GLN A 98 21.28 -12.99 15.80
C GLN A 98 20.99 -12.04 16.96
N GLU A 99 21.91 -11.88 17.90
CA GLU A 99 21.72 -11.00 19.05
C GLU A 99 22.00 -9.53 18.74
N LYS A 100 23.02 -9.24 17.91
CA LYS A 100 23.50 -7.86 17.70
C LYS A 100 23.00 -7.23 16.42
N ILE A 101 22.94 -7.99 15.32
CA ILE A 101 22.66 -7.45 13.99
C ILE A 101 21.19 -7.62 13.62
N THR A 102 20.60 -8.79 13.88
CA THR A 102 19.22 -9.08 13.49
C THR A 102 18.19 -8.09 14.08
N PRO A 103 18.27 -7.65 15.35
CA PRO A 103 17.31 -6.69 15.90
C PRO A 103 17.38 -5.33 15.18
N MET A 104 18.57 -4.89 14.79
CA MET A 104 18.76 -3.65 14.05
C MET A 104 18.16 -3.75 12.64
N GLN A 105 18.33 -4.90 11.97
CA GLN A 105 17.71 -5.16 10.67
C GLN A 105 16.18 -5.16 10.75
N GLN A 106 15.61 -5.82 11.76
CA GLN A 106 14.17 -5.83 11.99
C GLN A 106 13.64 -4.42 12.25
N ARG A 107 14.31 -3.66 13.12
CA ARG A 107 13.93 -2.28 13.42
C ARG A 107 13.99 -1.38 12.18
N LYS A 108 15.00 -1.56 11.33
CA LYS A 108 15.12 -0.86 10.05
C LYS A 108 13.92 -1.14 9.15
N GLU A 109 13.54 -2.41 9.02
CA GLU A 109 12.41 -2.82 8.20
C GLU A 109 11.09 -2.24 8.74
N GLU A 110 10.86 -2.34 10.05
CA GLU A 110 9.69 -1.73 10.71
C GLU A 110 9.61 -0.21 10.47
N LEU A 111 10.71 0.52 10.67
CA LEU A 111 10.75 1.96 10.45
C LEU A 111 10.47 2.30 8.98
N THR A 112 11.06 1.56 8.05
CA THR A 112 10.84 1.77 6.61
C THR A 112 9.38 1.58 6.25
N GLN A 113 8.74 0.51 6.74
CA GLN A 113 7.33 0.24 6.50
C GLN A 113 6.43 1.32 7.11
N ASN A 114 6.70 1.74 8.34
CA ASN A 114 5.93 2.78 9.02
C ASN A 114 6.06 4.14 8.32
N ILE A 115 7.25 4.52 7.88
CA ILE A 115 7.49 5.75 7.12
C ILE A 115 6.71 5.71 5.81
N GLU A 116 6.75 4.60 5.09
CA GLU A 116 6.03 4.46 3.81
C GLU A 116 4.51 4.58 4.00
N GLN A 117 3.95 3.91 5.01
CA GLN A 117 2.52 4.02 5.35
C GLN A 117 2.14 5.46 5.74
N ASN A 118 2.97 6.12 6.55
CA ASN A 118 2.74 7.50 6.96
C ASN A 118 2.86 8.47 5.77
N LYS A 119 3.81 8.29 4.85
CA LYS A 119 3.92 9.11 3.65
C LYS A 119 2.69 9.05 2.77
N GLN A 120 2.07 7.88 2.63
CA GLN A 120 0.81 7.74 1.91
C GLN A 120 -0.32 8.50 2.61
N GLY A 121 -0.41 8.40 3.94
CA GLY A 121 -1.34 9.19 4.75
C GLY A 121 -1.11 10.70 4.64
N ALA A 122 0.16 11.13 4.68
CA ALA A 122 0.57 12.52 4.54
C ALA A 122 0.16 13.10 3.18
N ALA A 123 0.38 12.36 2.08
CA ALA A 123 -0.02 12.80 0.75
C ALA A 123 -1.54 13.00 0.63
N ILE A 124 -2.34 12.11 1.23
CA ILE A 124 -3.80 12.25 1.28
C ILE A 124 -4.19 13.48 2.11
N TRP A 125 -3.60 13.63 3.30
CA TRP A 125 -3.88 14.74 4.20
C TRP A 125 -3.52 16.10 3.57
N GLU A 126 -2.36 16.19 2.92
CA GLU A 126 -1.92 17.39 2.21
C GLU A 126 -2.84 17.74 1.04
N ALA A 127 -3.26 16.74 0.26
CA ALA A 127 -4.20 16.93 -0.84
C ALA A 127 -5.57 17.41 -0.35
N GLN A 128 -6.08 16.84 0.75
CA GLN A 128 -7.33 17.28 1.39
C GLN A 128 -7.20 18.71 1.90
N ALA A 129 -6.12 19.03 2.62
CA ALA A 129 -5.86 20.36 3.16
C ALA A 129 -5.76 21.41 2.03
N ALA A 130 -5.05 21.07 0.94
CA ALA A 130 -4.94 21.92 -0.23
C ALA A 130 -6.30 22.11 -0.91
N PHE A 131 -7.10 21.05 -1.05
CA PHE A 131 -8.42 21.09 -1.66
C PHE A 131 -9.39 21.97 -0.84
N THR A 132 -9.51 21.75 0.47
CA THR A 132 -10.38 22.55 1.34
C THR A 132 -9.99 24.03 1.34
N LYS A 133 -8.69 24.32 1.20
CA LYS A 133 -8.21 25.70 1.06
C LYS A 133 -8.59 26.33 -0.29
N ALA A 134 -8.54 25.57 -1.37
CA ALA A 134 -8.88 26.04 -2.72
C ALA A 134 -10.41 26.13 -2.96
N TYR A 135 -11.17 25.23 -2.33
CA TYR A 135 -12.61 25.11 -2.46
C TYR A 135 -13.28 25.18 -1.07
N PRO A 136 -13.30 26.38 -0.44
CA PRO A 136 -13.83 26.54 0.92
C PRO A 136 -15.33 26.24 1.03
N ASP A 137 -16.06 26.34 -0.08
CA ASP A 137 -17.50 26.04 -0.15
C ASP A 137 -17.79 24.54 -0.42
N ALA A 138 -16.76 23.73 -0.69
CA ALA A 138 -16.91 22.32 -0.96
C ALA A 138 -16.97 21.51 0.35
N ASP A 139 -17.97 20.64 0.45
CA ASP A 139 -18.06 19.66 1.53
C ASP A 139 -17.28 18.39 1.17
N LEU A 140 -16.15 18.18 1.85
CA LEU A 140 -15.25 17.05 1.61
C LEU A 140 -15.94 15.71 1.87
N ASP A 141 -16.83 15.63 2.86
CA ASP A 141 -17.54 14.38 3.18
C ASP A 141 -18.52 14.00 2.07
N SER A 142 -19.23 14.98 1.53
CA SER A 142 -20.12 14.78 0.38
C SER A 142 -19.34 14.36 -0.87
N LEU A 143 -18.15 14.94 -1.07
CA LEU A 143 -17.27 14.60 -2.19
C LEU A 143 -16.75 13.16 -2.09
N LEU A 144 -16.30 12.74 -0.91
CA LEU A 144 -15.84 11.36 -0.66
C LEU A 144 -16.99 10.34 -0.81
N LYS A 145 -18.20 10.67 -0.35
CA LYS A 145 -19.38 9.83 -0.58
C LYS A 145 -19.70 9.71 -2.07
N PHE A 146 -19.71 10.82 -2.80
CA PHE A 146 -19.92 10.81 -4.24
C PHE A 146 -18.87 9.97 -4.98
N TYR A 147 -17.61 10.07 -4.57
CA TYR A 147 -16.56 9.21 -5.12
C TYR A 147 -16.87 7.73 -4.93
N ASN A 148 -17.24 7.33 -3.71
CA ASN A 148 -17.47 5.92 -3.37
C ASN A 148 -18.75 5.35 -4.01
N GLU A 149 -19.84 6.11 -4.00
CA GLU A 149 -21.18 5.61 -4.32
C GLU A 149 -21.65 5.96 -5.74
N ASN A 150 -21.20 7.08 -6.31
CA ASN A 150 -21.77 7.62 -7.55
C ASN A 150 -20.83 7.55 -8.76
N LEU A 151 -19.51 7.39 -8.58
CA LEU A 151 -18.59 7.23 -9.69
C LEU A 151 -18.60 5.80 -10.25
N SER A 152 -18.63 5.71 -11.58
CA SER A 152 -18.47 4.44 -12.27
C SER A 152 -17.05 3.87 -12.12
N PRO A 153 -16.84 2.54 -12.24
CA PRO A 153 -15.50 1.95 -12.17
C PRO A 153 -14.52 2.54 -13.17
N LYS A 154 -14.99 2.92 -14.37
CA LYS A 154 -14.16 3.56 -15.40
C LYS A 154 -13.66 4.94 -14.98
N GLN A 155 -14.50 5.73 -14.33
CA GLN A 155 -14.11 7.06 -13.81
C GLN A 155 -13.16 6.94 -12.63
N LYS A 156 -13.38 5.98 -11.72
CA LYS A 156 -12.45 5.68 -10.62
C LYS A 156 -11.07 5.29 -11.16
N GLN A 157 -11.02 4.41 -12.15
CA GLN A 157 -9.78 4.00 -12.78
C GLN A 157 -9.06 5.16 -13.49
N GLU A 158 -9.79 6.09 -14.11
CA GLU A 158 -9.20 7.30 -14.70
C GLU A 158 -8.56 8.18 -13.62
N LEU A 159 -9.23 8.37 -12.49
CA LEU A 159 -8.70 9.13 -11.35
C LEU A 159 -7.47 8.48 -10.74
N GLU A 160 -7.49 7.15 -10.56
CA GLU A 160 -6.32 6.39 -10.10
C GLU A 160 -5.13 6.52 -11.05
N SER A 161 -5.38 6.55 -12.37
CA SER A 161 -4.33 6.70 -13.38
C SER A 161 -3.71 8.10 -13.46
N GLU A 162 -4.38 9.12 -12.93
CA GLU A 162 -3.85 10.49 -12.86
C GLU A 162 -2.65 10.57 -11.90
N GLY A 163 -2.66 9.76 -10.82
CA GLY A 163 -1.59 9.70 -9.82
C GLY A 163 -1.43 10.94 -8.93
N ASP A 164 -2.19 12.00 -9.18
CA ASP A 164 -2.19 13.27 -8.42
C ASP A 164 -3.49 13.40 -7.61
N LEU A 165 -3.36 13.24 -6.29
CA LEU A 165 -4.50 13.22 -5.36
C LEU A 165 -5.27 14.54 -5.34
N PHE A 166 -4.59 15.69 -5.50
CA PHE A 166 -5.27 16.98 -5.51
C PHE A 166 -6.14 17.12 -6.76
N LYS A 167 -5.61 16.77 -7.94
CA LYS A 167 -6.40 16.77 -9.18
C LYS A 167 -7.54 15.76 -9.16
N ALA A 168 -7.34 14.63 -8.48
CA ALA A 168 -8.41 13.66 -8.28
C ALA A 168 -9.58 14.31 -7.51
N TYR A 169 -9.31 15.00 -6.40
CA TYR A 169 -10.33 15.75 -5.66
C TYR A 169 -11.03 16.80 -6.52
N GLU A 170 -10.28 17.57 -7.32
CA GLU A 170 -10.86 18.55 -8.26
C GLU A 170 -11.81 17.91 -9.27
N LYS A 171 -11.42 16.79 -9.89
CA LYS A 171 -12.25 16.07 -10.87
C LYS A 171 -13.52 15.50 -10.23
N VAL A 172 -13.43 14.93 -9.03
CA VAL A 172 -14.62 14.45 -8.31
C VAL A 172 -15.57 15.59 -8.01
N TYR A 173 -15.05 16.74 -7.56
CA TYR A 173 -15.84 17.95 -7.34
C TYR A 173 -16.52 18.44 -8.63
N GLN A 174 -15.80 18.40 -9.76
CA GLN A 174 -16.35 18.71 -11.08
C GLN A 174 -17.43 17.72 -11.51
N TYR A 175 -17.31 16.42 -11.24
CA TYR A 175 -18.38 15.46 -11.55
C TYR A 175 -19.63 15.69 -10.68
N MET A 176 -19.44 16.05 -9.41
CA MET A 176 -20.54 16.34 -8.48
C MET A 176 -21.29 17.62 -8.87
N ASN A 177 -20.57 18.67 -9.27
CA ASN A 177 -21.16 19.96 -9.68
C ASN A 177 -21.53 20.01 -11.17
N GLY A 178 -20.86 19.20 -11.98
CA GLY A 178 -20.94 19.12 -13.44
C GLY A 178 -22.03 18.20 -13.96
N GLY A 179 -22.90 17.70 -13.08
CA GLY A 179 -24.25 17.25 -13.47
C GLY A 179 -25.07 18.31 -14.23
N ALA A 180 -24.54 19.53 -14.40
CA ALA A 180 -25.11 20.59 -15.24
C ALA A 180 -24.55 20.66 -16.69
N GLU A 181 -23.43 20.04 -17.05
CA GLU A 181 -22.88 20.15 -18.42
C GLU A 181 -22.19 18.88 -18.94
N GLU A 182 -22.94 17.79 -19.12
CA GLU A 182 -22.74 16.87 -20.26
C GLU A 182 -23.97 16.00 -20.55
N GLY A 183 -25.07 16.66 -20.91
CA GLY A 183 -26.26 16.04 -21.52
C GLY A 183 -26.95 16.92 -22.58
N GLY A 184 -26.34 18.05 -22.95
CA GLY A 184 -26.93 19.10 -23.77
C GLY A 184 -26.21 19.40 -25.08
N LYS A 185 -25.32 18.53 -25.58
CA LYS A 185 -24.96 18.59 -27.00
C LYS A 185 -26.07 17.90 -27.78
N LYS A 186 -26.92 18.71 -28.42
CA LYS A 186 -27.71 18.31 -29.59
C LYS A 186 -26.78 17.55 -30.54
N ARG A 187 -26.78 16.22 -30.44
CA ARG A 187 -26.42 15.38 -31.58
C ARG A 187 -27.53 15.67 -32.58
N ASP A 188 -27.20 16.31 -33.69
CA ASP A 188 -28.02 16.21 -34.89
C ASP A 188 -28.10 14.71 -35.22
N LEU A 189 -29.17 14.06 -34.76
CA LEU A 189 -29.50 12.74 -35.29
C LEU A 189 -29.85 12.96 -36.76
N PRO A 190 -29.14 12.34 -37.72
CA PRO A 190 -29.60 12.35 -39.10
C PRO A 190 -31.02 11.80 -39.13
N LYS A 191 -31.91 12.59 -39.74
CA LYS A 191 -33.34 12.30 -39.88
C LYS A 191 -33.52 10.87 -40.39
N GLN A 192 -34.36 10.10 -39.70
CA GLN A 192 -34.81 8.79 -40.16
C GLN A 192 -35.35 8.93 -41.59
N THR A 193 -34.67 8.33 -42.57
CA THR A 193 -35.25 8.10 -43.88
C THR A 193 -36.27 6.98 -43.72
N SER A 194 -37.56 7.31 -43.87
CA SER A 194 -38.63 6.34 -44.04
C SER A 194 -38.33 5.46 -45.25
N GLY A 195 -37.87 4.23 -45.00
CA GLY A 195 -37.75 3.19 -46.02
C GLY A 195 -39.09 2.48 -46.18
N GLN A 196 -39.88 2.92 -47.15
CA GLN A 196 -41.04 2.21 -47.68
C GLN A 196 -40.59 0.81 -48.16
N PHE A 197 -41.29 -0.24 -47.72
CA PHE A 197 -41.08 -1.61 -48.20
C PHE A 197 -41.22 -1.72 -49.73
N GLY A 198 -40.21 -2.33 -50.36
CA GLY A 198 -40.19 -2.67 -51.78
C GLY A 198 -39.50 -4.01 -51.98
N THR A 199 -40.31 -5.02 -52.24
CA THR A 199 -40.06 -6.43 -52.54
C THR A 199 -38.89 -6.80 -53.47
N THR A 200 -38.28 -7.93 -53.10
CA THR A 200 -37.77 -9.05 -53.94
C THR A 200 -36.29 -9.14 -54.36
N LYS A 201 -35.81 -10.38 -54.15
CA LYS A 201 -34.72 -11.13 -54.79
C LYS A 201 -33.31 -10.96 -54.24
N GLY A 202 -32.94 -11.95 -53.42
CA GLY A 202 -31.69 -12.68 -53.61
C GLY A 202 -30.69 -12.51 -52.48
N LEU A 203 -30.74 -13.44 -51.51
CA LEU A 203 -29.62 -14.27 -51.06
C LEU A 203 -30.01 -14.87 -49.70
N ASP A 204 -30.69 -16.02 -49.77
CA ASP A 204 -30.65 -17.03 -48.72
C ASP A 204 -29.19 -17.38 -48.43
N LEU A 205 -28.78 -17.33 -47.17
CA LEU A 205 -27.79 -18.26 -46.64
C LEU A 205 -28.06 -18.53 -45.17
N ASP A 206 -28.52 -19.76 -44.98
CA ASP A 206 -29.01 -20.42 -43.79
C ASP A 206 -27.94 -20.49 -42.69
N LEU A 207 -28.35 -20.17 -41.46
CA LEU A 207 -27.57 -20.33 -40.24
C LEU A 207 -27.84 -21.75 -39.70
N ARG A 208 -27.09 -22.73 -40.20
CA ARG A 208 -26.86 -24.04 -39.56
C ARG A 208 -25.84 -24.82 -40.40
N ASP A 209 -24.56 -24.70 -40.06
CA ASP A 209 -23.81 -25.92 -39.80
C ASP A 209 -22.47 -25.64 -39.10
N SER A 210 -22.24 -26.50 -38.13
CA SER A 210 -21.01 -26.84 -37.45
C SER A 210 -19.82 -26.91 -38.41
N ASP A 211 -18.79 -26.10 -38.20
CA ASP A 211 -17.41 -26.60 -38.28
C ASP A 211 -16.38 -25.59 -37.75
N LEU A 212 -15.70 -25.99 -36.69
CA LEU A 212 -14.48 -25.36 -36.19
C LEU A 212 -13.30 -25.75 -37.10
N PRO A 213 -12.45 -24.80 -37.51
CA PRO A 213 -11.07 -25.10 -37.83
C PRO A 213 -10.16 -24.61 -36.70
N ILE A 214 -9.68 -25.57 -35.92
CA ILE A 214 -8.45 -25.46 -35.14
C ILE A 214 -7.31 -25.11 -36.11
N ASN A 215 -6.58 -24.03 -35.84
CA ASN A 215 -5.24 -23.86 -36.38
C ASN A 215 -4.30 -23.45 -35.26
N ARG A 216 -3.68 -24.47 -34.64
CA ARG A 216 -2.32 -24.35 -34.09
C ARG A 216 -1.37 -24.87 -35.15
N ARG A 217 -0.49 -24.01 -35.63
CA ARG A 217 0.85 -24.38 -36.06
C ARG A 217 1.82 -23.54 -35.26
#